data_AF-A0A3B9FUL1-F1
#
_entry.id   AF-A0A3B9FUL1-F1
#
_cell.length_a   1.000
_cell.length_b   1.000
_cell.length_c   1.000
_cell.angle_alpha   90.00
_cell.angle_beta   90.00
_cell.angle_gamma   90.00
#
_symmetry.space_group_name_H-M   'P 1'
#
loop_
_entity.id
_entity.type
_entity.pdbx_description
1 polymer ?
#
loop_
_entity_poly.entity_id
_entity_poly.type
_entity_poly.pdbx_seq_one_letter_code
_entity_poly.pdbx_strand_id
1 'polypeptide(L)' 'MNRTEQYTLIDGTFDAAEAGDILYDLFSFKINYHERKNFSSQERFGVDDANAVRRLPELRQTLK' A
#
# COMPACT_ATOMS: atom_id res chain seq x y z
N MET A 1 9.46 13.54 -20.90
CA MET A 1 9.84 14.46 -19.81
C MET A 1 9.74 13.67 -18.50
N ASN A 2 10.86 13.19 -17.95
CA ASN A 2 10.84 12.41 -16.70
C ASN A 2 11.26 13.34 -15.57
N ARG A 3 10.27 13.93 -14.89
CA ARG A 3 10.49 14.75 -13.70
C ARG A 3 10.44 13.80 -12.50
N THR A 4 11.60 13.48 -11.93
CA THR A 4 11.68 12.67 -10.71
C THR A 4 11.28 13.57 -9.55
N GLU A 5 10.10 13.35 -8.99
CA GLU A 5 9.67 14.05 -7.79
C GLU A 5 10.22 13.30 -6.56
N GLN A 6 10.95 14.02 -5.70
CA GLN A 6 11.38 13.50 -4.41
C GLN A 6 10.24 13.69 -3.40
N TYR A 7 9.81 12.60 -2.79
CA TYR A 7 8.84 12.61 -1.72
C TYR A 7 9.47 12.03 -0.45
N THR A 8 9.38 12.78 0.63
CA THR A 8 9.69 12.26 1.97
C THR A 8 8.43 11.59 2.50
N LEU A 9 8.47 10.26 2.66
CA LEU A 9 7.30 9.47 3.09
C LEU A 9 7.25 9.31 4.62
N ILE A 10 8.41 9.15 5.24
CA ILE A 10 8.61 9.00 6.69
C ILE A 10 9.85 9.84 7.02
N ASP A 11 9.77 10.66 8.07
CA ASP A 11 10.88 11.46 8.59
C ASP A 11 10.88 11.36 10.12
N GLY A 12 12.04 11.11 10.71
CA GLY A 12 12.19 10.90 12.15
C GLY A 12 13.34 9.97 12.52
N THR A 13 13.64 9.90 13.82
CA THR A 13 14.59 8.94 14.40
C THR A 13 13.79 7.89 15.15
N PHE A 14 14.02 6.63 14.80
CA PHE A 14 13.28 5.49 15.34
C PHE A 14 14.28 4.42 15.76
N ASP A 15 14.01 3.72 16.85
CA ASP A 15 14.69 2.46 17.08
C ASP A 15 14.20 1.37 16.09
N ALA A 16 14.85 0.21 16.10
CA ALA A 16 14.53 -0.85 15.15
C ALA A 16 13.10 -1.40 15.31
N ALA A 17 12.54 -1.38 16.53
CA ALA A 17 11.20 -1.86 16.79
C ALA A 17 10.17 -0.83 16.30
N GLU A 18 10.35 0.43 16.65
CA GLU A 18 9.50 1.55 16.20
C GLU A 18 9.48 1.67 14.67
N ALA A 19 10.65 1.54 14.03
CA ALA A 19 10.73 1.53 12.57
C ALA A 19 9.96 0.35 11.96
N GLY A 20 10.02 -0.81 12.59
CA GLY A 20 9.26 -1.99 12.19
C GLY A 20 7.76 -1.75 12.24
N ASP A 21 7.25 -1.18 13.34
CA ASP A 21 5.84 -0.88 13.53
C ASP A 21 5.33 0.14 12.48
N ILE A 22 6.09 1.21 12.24
CA ILE A 22 5.73 2.23 11.23
C ILE A 22 5.62 1.61 9.83
N LEU A 23 6.58 0.77 9.46
CA LEU A 23 6.54 0.09 8.16
C LEU A 23 5.37 -0.88 8.08
N TYR A 24 5.10 -1.64 9.15
CA TYR A 24 3.98 -2.58 9.21
C TYR A 24 2.64 -1.86 9.04
N ASP A 25 2.44 -0.75 9.73
CA ASP A 25 1.25 0.09 9.62
C ASP A 25 1.08 0.67 8.21
N LEU A 26 2.17 1.13 7.60
CA LEU A 26 2.16 1.66 6.23
C LEU A 26 1.72 0.60 5.22
N PHE A 27 2.28 -0.62 5.30
CA PHE A 27 1.89 -1.72 4.42
C PHE A 27 0.44 -2.15 4.66
N SER A 28 0.04 -2.30 5.92
CA SER A 28 -1.33 -2.64 6.31
C SER A 28 -2.34 -1.61 5.79
N PHE A 29 -2.03 -0.33 5.91
CA PHE A 29 -2.85 0.76 5.36
C PHE A 29 -3.01 0.63 3.82
N LYS A 30 -1.93 0.36 3.09
CA LYS A 30 -1.99 0.20 1.63
C LYS A 30 -2.75 -1.05 1.20
N ILE A 31 -2.61 -2.16 1.91
CA ILE A 31 -3.41 -3.37 1.68
C ILE A 31 -4.90 -3.03 1.82
N ASN A 32 -5.29 -2.45 2.96
CA ASN A 32 -6.68 -2.06 3.23
C ASN A 32 -7.24 -1.06 2.21
N TYR A 33 -6.41 -0.16 1.69
CA TYR A 33 -6.80 0.74 0.60
C TYR A 33 -7.12 -0.04 -0.68
N HIS A 34 -6.24 -0.94 -1.10
CA HIS A 34 -6.43 -1.70 -2.33
C HIS A 34 -7.60 -2.70 -2.23
N GLU A 35 -7.82 -3.31 -1.07
CA GLU A 35 -9.00 -4.16 -0.85
C GLU A 35 -10.30 -3.39 -1.01
N ARG A 36 -10.43 -2.22 -0.34
CA ARG A 36 -11.61 -1.36 -0.47
C ARG A 36 -11.81 -0.84 -1.89
N LYS A 37 -10.71 -0.51 -2.57
CA LYS A 37 -10.77 -0.07 -3.97
C LYS A 37 -11.26 -1.19 -4.89
N ASN A 38 -10.74 -2.41 -4.72
CA ASN A 38 -11.20 -3.56 -5.51
C ASN A 38 -12.68 -3.84 -5.27
N PHE A 39 -13.08 -3.89 -4.00
CA PHE A 39 -14.47 -4.07 -3.60
C PHE A 39 -15.37 -2.99 -4.23
N SER A 40 -14.99 -1.72 -4.15
CA SER A 40 -15.75 -0.64 -4.79
C SER A 40 -15.88 -0.80 -6.31
N SER A 41 -14.85 -1.30 -6.99
CA SER A 41 -14.89 -1.58 -8.43
C SER A 41 -15.87 -2.71 -8.76
N GLN A 42 -15.82 -3.79 -7.98
CA GLN A 42 -16.73 -4.92 -8.12
C GLN A 42 -18.20 -4.49 -7.96
N GLU A 43 -18.51 -3.71 -6.92
CA GLU A 43 -19.87 -3.25 -6.66
C GLU A 43 -20.41 -2.30 -7.75
N ARG A 44 -19.57 -1.39 -8.25
CA ARG A 44 -20.01 -0.34 -9.18
C ARG A 44 -20.03 -0.80 -10.64
N PHE A 45 -19.12 -1.69 -11.00
CA PHE A 45 -18.84 -2.02 -12.40
C PHE A 45 -18.86 -3.52 -12.69
N GLY A 46 -19.00 -4.37 -11.66
CA GLY A 46 -18.98 -5.82 -11.81
C GLY A 46 -17.61 -6.39 -12.18
N VAL A 47 -16.54 -5.62 -12.07
CA VAL A 47 -15.17 -6.01 -12.47
C VAL A 47 -14.14 -5.61 -11.42
N ASP A 48 -13.04 -6.37 -11.35
CA ASP A 48 -11.91 -6.08 -10.47
C ASP A 48 -11.12 -4.83 -10.89
N ASP A 49 -10.55 -4.13 -9.91
CA ASP A 49 -9.57 -3.08 -10.16
C ASP A 49 -8.20 -3.73 -10.44
N ALA A 50 -7.78 -3.72 -11.72
CA ALA A 50 -6.55 -4.37 -12.15
C ALA A 50 -5.31 -3.93 -11.36
N ASN A 51 -5.26 -2.67 -10.92
CA ASN A 51 -4.15 -2.18 -10.09
C ASN A 51 -4.22 -2.74 -8.66
N ALA A 52 -5.39 -2.79 -8.04
CA ALA A 52 -5.56 -3.38 -6.71
C ALA A 52 -5.21 -4.86 -6.72
N VAL A 53 -5.72 -5.62 -7.69
CA VAL A 53 -5.42 -7.06 -7.83
C VAL A 53 -3.92 -7.31 -7.97
N ARG A 54 -3.20 -6.48 -8.73
CA ARG A 54 -1.74 -6.60 -8.86
C ARG A 54 -0.99 -6.23 -7.59
N ARG A 55 -1.40 -5.17 -6.89
CA ARG A 55 -0.67 -4.62 -5.74
C ARG A 55 -0.88 -5.41 -4.45
N LEU A 56 -2.04 -6.03 -4.25
CA LEU A 56 -2.34 -6.82 -3.06
C LEU A 56 -1.34 -7.96 -2.78
N PRO A 57 -1.00 -8.84 -3.74
CA PRO A 57 -0.02 -9.90 -3.49
C PRO A 57 1.38 -9.33 -3.25
N GLU A 58 1.79 -8.29 -3.98
CA GLU A 58 3.09 -7.61 -3.80
C GLU A 58 3.23 -7.06 -2.37
N LEU A 59 2.19 -6.39 -1.85
CA LEU A 59 2.21 -5.81 -0.51
C LEU A 59 2.14 -6.88 0.60
N ARG A 60 1.33 -7.92 0.41
CA ARG A 60 1.21 -9.03 1.38
C ARG A 60 2.48 -9.87 1.48
N GLN A 61 3.27 -9.94 0.41
CA GLN A 61 4.56 -10.62 0.43
C GLN A 61 5.60 -9.87 1.28
N THR A 62 5.52 -8.54 1.35
CA THR A 62 6.44 -7.72 2.16
C THR A 62 6.23 -7.88 3.68
N LEU A 63 5.06 -8.37 4.09
CA LEU A 63 4.72 -8.62 5.50
C LEU A 63 4.99 -10.07 5.95
N LYS A 64 5.53 -10.92 5.07
CA LYS A 64 5.91 -12.32 5.38
C LYS A 64 7.40 -12.42 5.65
#